data_AF-A0A535P5Y7-F1
#
_entry.id   AF-A0A535P5Y7-F1
#
_cell.length_a   1.000
_cell.length_b   1.000
_cell.length_c   1.000
_cell.angle_alpha   90.00
_cell.angle_beta   90.00
_cell.angle_gamma   90.00
#
_symmetry.space_group_name_H-M   'P 1'
#
loop_
_entity.id
_entity.type
_entity.pdbx_description
1 polymer ?
#
loop_
_entity_poly.entity_id
_entity_poly.type
_entity_poly.pdbx_seq_one_letter_code
_entity_poly.pdbx_strand_id
1 'polypeptide(L)'
;MAELTARLYPCDHDLVLAGALLHDIGKLEELEGQVGAGFTPHGRMVGHIVLGMYYVQEQAQQVAALEEGKMDDLLHIILAHHTKEYGSPVNPATIEALIVHQADLAEAHLTGFLEHCQKSCSPNGWTSFSPIYGGQLRVS
;
A
#
# COMPACT_ATOMS: atom_id res chain seq x y z
N MET A 1 -6.56 2.72 -8.24
CA MET A 1 -6.98 4.07 -7.78
C MET A 1 -5.91 5.13 -7.99
N ALA A 2 -4.66 4.89 -7.58
CA ALA A 2 -3.55 5.85 -7.70
C ALA A 2 -3.40 6.47 -9.11
N GLU A 3 -3.45 5.66 -10.18
CA GLU A 3 -3.35 6.15 -11.57
C GLU A 3 -4.43 7.17 -11.92
N LEU A 4 -5.70 6.91 -11.55
CA LEU A 4 -6.79 7.85 -11.83
C LEU A 4 -6.60 9.15 -11.06
N THR A 5 -6.16 9.08 -9.81
CA THR A 5 -5.84 10.26 -8.99
C THR A 5 -4.70 11.06 -9.61
N ALA A 6 -3.64 10.40 -10.08
CA ALA A 6 -2.50 11.08 -10.72
C ALA A 6 -2.91 11.89 -11.97
N ARG A 7 -3.95 11.48 -12.68
CA ARG A 7 -4.47 12.24 -13.84
C ARG A 7 -5.24 13.52 -13.43
N LEU A 8 -5.63 13.66 -12.17
CA LEU A 8 -6.43 14.77 -11.67
C LEU A 8 -5.60 15.85 -10.97
N TYR A 9 -4.34 15.57 -10.62
CA TYR A 9 -3.49 16.45 -9.84
C TYR A 9 -2.15 16.70 -10.53
N PRO A 10 -1.50 17.85 -10.27
CA PRO A 10 -0.15 18.11 -10.79
C PRO A 10 0.88 17.25 -10.04
N CYS A 11 1.30 16.15 -10.65
CA CYS A 11 2.32 15.23 -10.15
C CYS A 11 3.07 14.54 -11.31
N ASP A 12 4.18 13.87 -11.02
CA ASP A 12 4.80 12.92 -11.95
C ASP A 12 3.98 11.62 -11.99
N HIS A 13 3.26 11.40 -13.09
CA HIS A 13 2.38 10.24 -13.26
C HIS A 13 3.14 8.91 -13.30
N ASP A 14 4.33 8.89 -13.92
CA ASP A 14 5.13 7.67 -14.03
C ASP A 14 5.67 7.27 -12.66
N LEU A 15 6.04 8.26 -11.85
CA LEU A 15 6.47 8.05 -10.48
C LEU A 15 5.33 7.53 -9.58
N VAL A 16 4.10 8.06 -9.70
CA VAL A 16 2.94 7.51 -8.99
C VAL A 16 2.67 6.07 -9.39
N LEU A 17 2.73 5.77 -10.70
CA LEU A 17 2.48 4.43 -11.19
C LEU A 17 3.54 3.44 -10.72
N ALA A 18 4.82 3.81 -10.80
CA ALA A 18 5.93 3.01 -10.29
C ALA A 18 5.79 2.79 -8.78
N GLY A 19 5.52 3.85 -8.02
CA GLY A 19 5.29 3.77 -6.58
C GLY A 19 4.11 2.86 -6.23
N ALA A 20 2.98 2.99 -6.93
CA ALA A 20 1.81 2.14 -6.71
C ALA A 20 2.09 0.67 -7.00
N LEU A 21 2.90 0.35 -8.01
CA LEU A 21 3.29 -1.03 -8.33
C LEU A 21 4.27 -1.61 -7.31
N LEU A 22 5.15 -0.79 -6.75
CA LEU A 22 6.32 -1.24 -5.99
C LEU A 22 6.20 -1.05 -4.47
N HIS A 23 5.26 -0.23 -3.96
CA HIS A 23 5.18 0.13 -2.54
C HIS A 23 5.20 -1.09 -1.60
N ASP A 24 4.55 -2.19 -2.01
CA ASP A 24 4.40 -3.42 -1.25
C ASP A 24 5.30 -4.58 -1.74
N ILE A 25 6.27 -4.32 -2.63
CA ILE A 25 7.09 -5.39 -3.24
C ILE A 25 7.87 -6.22 -2.21
N GLY A 26 8.20 -5.63 -1.06
CA GLY A 26 8.86 -6.33 0.04
C GLY A 26 8.03 -7.46 0.65
N LYS A 27 6.71 -7.52 0.39
CA LYS A 27 5.85 -8.64 0.82
C LYS A 27 6.30 -9.99 0.25
N LEU A 28 7.01 -9.97 -0.89
CA LEU A 28 7.58 -11.17 -1.51
C LEU A 28 8.66 -11.85 -0.65
N GLU A 29 9.39 -11.07 0.15
CA GLU A 29 10.38 -11.60 1.09
C GLU A 29 9.84 -11.67 2.52
N GLU A 30 8.87 -10.82 2.85
CA GLU A 30 8.27 -10.78 4.17
C GLU A 30 7.43 -12.03 4.46
N LEU A 31 6.63 -12.47 3.49
CA LEU A 31 5.64 -13.53 3.66
C LEU A 31 6.19 -14.88 3.21
N GLU A 32 5.79 -15.94 3.89
CA GLU A 32 6.07 -17.30 3.43
C GLU A 32 5.31 -17.59 2.12
N GLY A 33 5.92 -18.35 1.20
CA GLY A 33 5.42 -18.56 -0.17
C GLY A 33 4.08 -19.29 -0.32
N GLN A 34 3.37 -19.58 0.78
CA GLN A 34 2.02 -20.09 0.79
C GLN A 34 1.08 -19.09 1.48
N VAL A 35 -0.04 -18.79 0.83
CA VAL A 35 -1.06 -17.89 1.38
C VAL A 35 -1.49 -18.40 2.77
N GLY A 36 -1.31 -17.56 3.78
CA GLY A 36 -1.67 -17.87 5.17
C GLY A 36 -0.61 -18.62 5.99
N ALA A 37 0.57 -18.92 5.43
CA ALA A 37 1.65 -19.59 6.16
C ALA A 37 2.40 -18.67 7.14
N GLY A 38 2.24 -17.35 7.01
CA GLY A 38 2.77 -16.36 7.96
C GLY A 38 3.97 -15.59 7.40
N PHE A 39 4.92 -15.27 8.28
CA PHE A 39 6.08 -14.42 7.97
C PHE A 39 7.36 -15.24 7.93
N THR A 40 8.26 -14.93 7.00
CA THR A 40 9.62 -15.48 7.03
C THR A 40 10.36 -14.95 8.27
N PRO A 41 11.40 -15.66 8.78
CA PRO A 41 12.18 -15.15 9.91
C PRO A 41 12.78 -13.77 9.64
N HIS A 42 13.25 -13.52 8.41
CA HIS A 42 13.80 -12.23 8.00
C HIS A 42 12.70 -11.16 7.91
N GLY A 43 11.60 -11.49 7.23
CA GLY A 43 10.40 -10.66 7.12
C GLY A 43 9.89 -10.16 8.45
N ARG A 44 9.76 -11.06 9.42
CA ARG A 44 9.28 -10.74 10.76
C ARG A 44 10.17 -9.77 11.53
N MET A 45 11.46 -9.72 11.21
CA MET A 45 12.41 -8.83 11.89
C MET A 45 12.53 -7.46 11.20
N VAL A 46 12.38 -7.43 9.88
CA VAL A 46 12.69 -6.22 9.07
C VAL A 46 11.43 -5.50 8.60
N GLY A 47 10.40 -6.23 8.19
CA GLY A 47 9.16 -5.70 7.64
C GLY A 47 9.24 -5.34 6.15
N HIS A 48 8.12 -5.49 5.44
CA HIS A 48 8.06 -5.33 3.98
C HIS A 48 8.46 -3.94 3.47
N ILE A 49 8.23 -2.88 4.24
CA ILE A 49 8.56 -1.50 3.84
C ILE A 49 10.07 -1.36 3.61
N VAL A 50 10.87 -1.81 4.58
CA VAL A 50 12.32 -1.71 4.53
C VAL A 50 12.90 -2.70 3.51
N LEU A 51 12.34 -3.92 3.44
CA LEU A 51 12.72 -4.91 2.42
C LEU A 51 12.44 -4.41 1.01
N GLY A 52 11.28 -3.79 0.79
CA GLY A 52 10.90 -3.22 -0.52
C GLY A 52 11.82 -2.08 -0.93
N MET A 53 12.17 -1.18 0.00
CA MET A 53 13.13 -0.11 -0.25
C MET A 53 14.50 -0.68 -0.64
N TYR A 54 15.01 -1.66 0.13
CA TYR A 54 16.30 -2.29 -0.14
C TYR A 54 16.32 -2.97 -1.51
N TYR A 55 15.28 -3.76 -1.82
CA TYR A 55 15.14 -4.44 -3.10
C TYR A 55 15.13 -3.46 -4.27
N VAL A 56 14.30 -2.41 -4.20
CA VAL A 56 14.20 -1.41 -5.28
C VAL A 56 15.52 -0.66 -5.46
N GLN A 57 16.18 -0.28 -4.37
CA GLN A 57 17.47 0.40 -4.44
C GLN A 57 18.53 -0.47 -5.13
N GLU A 58 18.59 -1.77 -4.83
CA GLU A 58 19.52 -2.71 -5.46
C GLU A 58 19.24 -2.89 -6.96
N GLN A 59 17.97 -3.13 -7.33
CA GLN A 59 17.61 -3.36 -8.73
C GLN A 59 17.79 -2.11 -9.58
N ALA A 60 17.52 -0.94 -9.01
CA ALA A 60 17.56 0.29 -9.77
C ALA A 60 18.99 0.74 -10.13
N GLN A 61 20.03 0.24 -9.44
CA GLN A 61 21.43 0.38 -9.88
C GLN A 61 21.70 -0.30 -11.24
N GLN A 62 20.88 -1.25 -11.64
CA GLN A 62 21.01 -1.98 -12.91
C GLN A 62 20.25 -1.31 -14.07
N VAL A 63 19.44 -0.28 -13.78
CA VAL A 63 18.60 0.41 -14.76
C VAL A 63 19.26 1.74 -15.13
N ALA A 64 19.85 1.80 -16.34
CA ALA A 64 20.66 2.93 -16.81
C ALA A 64 19.89 4.23 -17.15
N ALA A 65 18.73 4.50 -16.55
CA ALA A 65 17.81 5.53 -17.03
C ALA A 65 17.05 6.31 -15.96
N LEU A 66 17.30 6.09 -14.66
CA LEU A 66 16.64 6.89 -13.63
C LEU A 66 17.41 8.19 -13.42
N GLU A 67 16.76 9.31 -13.75
CA GLU A 67 17.27 10.64 -13.45
C GLU A 67 17.60 10.75 -11.96
N GLU A 68 18.72 11.41 -11.67
CA GLU A 68 19.16 11.70 -10.30
C GLU A 68 18.03 12.48 -9.58
N GLY A 69 17.50 11.92 -8.49
CA GLY A 69 16.33 12.45 -7.75
C GLY A 69 15.06 11.59 -7.87
N LYS A 70 14.75 11.03 -9.04
CA LYS A 70 13.56 10.16 -9.20
C LYS A 70 13.68 8.86 -8.40
N MET A 71 14.91 8.40 -8.18
CA MET A 71 15.19 7.30 -7.27
C MET A 71 14.75 7.62 -5.85
N ASP A 72 15.20 8.76 -5.31
CA ASP A 72 14.92 9.14 -3.93
C ASP A 72 13.42 9.34 -3.73
N ASP A 73 12.73 9.92 -4.70
CA ASP A 73 11.28 10.07 -4.65
C ASP A 73 10.56 8.71 -4.67
N LEU A 74 11.01 7.76 -5.48
CA LEU A 74 10.42 6.41 -5.51
C LEU A 74 10.66 5.66 -4.20
N LEU A 75 11.89 5.72 -3.66
CA LEU A 75 12.21 5.13 -2.36
C LEU A 75 11.40 5.80 -1.24
N HIS A 76 11.16 7.11 -1.33
CA HIS A 76 10.31 7.83 -0.39
C HIS A 76 8.86 7.38 -0.45
N ILE A 77 8.29 7.13 -1.63
CA ILE A 77 6.95 6.54 -1.75
C ILE A 77 6.88 5.22 -0.99
N ILE A 78 7.85 4.33 -1.19
CA ILE A 78 7.91 3.03 -0.49
C ILE A 78 8.05 3.26 1.01
N LEU A 79 8.91 4.15 1.47
CA LEU A 79 9.10 4.38 2.90
C LEU A 79 7.92 5.07 3.57
N ALA A 80 7.07 5.78 2.83
CA ALA A 80 6.01 6.63 3.37
C ALA A 80 4.59 6.05 3.25
N HIS A 81 4.37 4.99 2.48
CA HIS A 81 3.03 4.58 2.05
C HIS A 81 2.06 4.20 3.18
N HIS A 82 2.55 3.79 4.36
CA HIS A 82 1.71 3.57 5.54
C HIS A 82 1.63 4.79 6.46
N THR A 83 2.43 5.84 6.30
CA THR A 83 2.63 6.93 7.30
C THR A 83 3.15 6.42 8.66
N LYS A 84 3.66 7.34 9.49
CA LYS A 84 4.19 6.98 10.82
C LYS A 84 3.14 6.37 11.75
N GLU A 85 1.89 6.74 11.59
CA GLU A 85 0.79 6.20 12.41
C GLU A 85 0.57 4.71 12.16
N TYR A 86 0.79 4.25 10.92
CA TYR A 86 0.63 2.84 10.53
C TYR A 86 1.96 2.11 10.28
N GLY A 87 3.07 2.63 10.81
CA GLY A 87 4.35 1.91 10.89
C GLY A 87 5.41 2.24 9.83
N SER A 88 5.14 3.19 8.93
CA SER A 88 6.18 3.70 8.02
C SER A 88 7.25 4.52 8.78
N PRO A 89 8.53 4.48 8.36
CA PRO A 89 9.60 5.32 8.92
C PRO A 89 9.35 6.82 8.80
N VAL A 90 8.65 7.25 7.74
CA VAL A 90 8.40 8.67 7.41
C VAL A 90 6.95 8.89 6.97
N ASN A 91 6.54 10.15 6.96
CA ASN A 91 5.26 10.56 6.38
C ASN A 91 5.45 10.96 4.91
N PRO A 92 4.40 10.88 4.08
CA PRO A 92 4.43 11.42 2.73
C PRO A 92 4.85 12.89 2.75
N ALA A 93 5.82 13.22 1.91
CA ALA A 93 6.40 14.57 1.79
C ALA A 93 6.32 15.11 0.35
N THR A 94 5.92 14.25 -0.59
CA THR A 94 5.67 14.58 -1.99
C THR A 94 4.20 14.29 -2.31
N ILE A 95 3.67 14.91 -3.36
CA ILE A 95 2.28 14.67 -3.78
C ILE A 95 2.11 13.24 -4.29
N GLU A 96 3.14 12.68 -4.91
CA GLU A 96 3.17 11.32 -5.42
C GLU A 96 3.05 10.30 -4.28
N ALA A 97 3.85 10.46 -3.21
CA ALA A 97 3.76 9.61 -2.02
C ALA A 97 2.41 9.73 -1.32
N LEU A 98 1.85 10.94 -1.27
CA LEU A 98 0.52 11.16 -0.69
C LEU A 98 -0.57 10.46 -1.51
N ILE A 99 -0.50 10.53 -2.84
CA ILE A 99 -1.46 9.86 -3.74
C ILE A 99 -1.40 8.34 -3.53
N VAL A 100 -0.20 7.75 -3.48
CA VAL A 100 -0.04 6.30 -3.28
C VAL A 100 -0.56 5.88 -1.90
N HIS A 101 -0.19 6.60 -0.85
CA HIS A 101 -0.70 6.34 0.50
C HIS A 101 -2.24 6.38 0.56
N GLN A 102 -2.86 7.43 0.01
CA GLN A 102 -4.32 7.56 0.04
C GLN A 102 -5.01 6.48 -0.80
N ALA A 103 -4.40 6.06 -1.91
CA ALA A 103 -4.92 4.97 -2.72
C ALA A 103 -4.85 3.62 -1.98
N ASP A 104 -3.75 3.33 -1.29
CA ASP A 104 -3.60 2.11 -0.48
C ASP A 104 -4.58 2.08 0.70
N LEU A 105 -4.67 3.19 1.45
CA LEU A 105 -5.60 3.32 2.58
C LEU A 105 -7.06 3.14 2.15
N ALA A 106 -7.45 3.73 1.02
CA ALA A 106 -8.78 3.58 0.47
C ALA A 106 -9.07 2.12 0.07
N GLU A 107 -8.11 1.44 -0.57
CA GLU A 107 -8.25 0.03 -0.96
C GLU A 107 -8.44 -0.87 0.28
N ALA A 108 -7.65 -0.66 1.33
CA ALA A 108 -7.76 -1.40 2.59
C ALA A 108 -9.13 -1.19 3.25
N HIS A 109 -9.63 0.04 3.30
CA HIS A 109 -10.95 0.34 3.87
C HIS A 109 -12.10 -0.27 3.07
N LEU A 110 -12.05 -0.17 1.73
CA LEU A 110 -13.08 -0.71 0.85
C LEU A 110 -13.10 -2.24 0.92
N THR A 111 -11.93 -2.89 0.88
CA THR A 111 -11.80 -4.34 0.99
C THR A 111 -12.33 -4.83 2.33
N GLY A 112 -11.92 -4.20 3.45
CA GLY A 112 -12.43 -4.55 4.77
C GLY A 112 -13.95 -4.40 4.90
N PHE A 113 -14.53 -3.37 4.28
CA PHE A 113 -15.97 -3.14 4.29
C PHE A 113 -16.71 -4.26 3.56
N LEU A 114 -16.23 -4.61 2.36
CA LEU A 114 -16.82 -5.68 1.54
C LEU A 114 -16.66 -7.05 2.20
N GLU A 115 -15.51 -7.34 2.79
CA GLU A 115 -15.30 -8.58 3.54
C GLU A 115 -16.24 -8.73 4.73
N HIS A 116 -16.43 -7.66 5.52
CA HIS A 116 -17.39 -7.67 6.63
C HIS A 116 -18.80 -7.93 6.12
N CYS A 117 -19.17 -7.29 5.00
CA CYS A 117 -20.45 -7.51 4.35
C CYS A 117 -20.64 -8.98 3.95
N GLN A 118 -19.66 -9.59 3.30
CA GLN A 118 -19.73 -10.99 2.87
C GLN A 118 -19.84 -11.96 4.05
N LYS A 119 -19.07 -11.74 5.11
CA LYS A 119 -19.00 -12.64 6.27
C LYS A 119 -20.22 -12.54 7.19
N SER A 120 -20.88 -11.38 7.23
CA SER A 120 -21.89 -11.06 8.25
C SER A 120 -23.29 -10.75 7.69
N CYS A 121 -23.52 -10.93 6.39
CA CYS A 121 -24.79 -10.60 5.74
C CYS A 121 -25.95 -11.46 6.27
N SER A 122 -27.03 -10.80 6.65
CA SER A 122 -28.30 -11.44 7.01
C SER A 122 -29.26 -11.47 5.81
N PRO A 123 -30.31 -12.32 5.83
CA PRO A 123 -31.28 -12.41 4.73
C PRO A 123 -32.02 -11.10 4.38
N ASN A 124 -32.03 -10.11 5.28
CA ASN A 124 -32.60 -8.78 5.06
C ASN A 124 -31.65 -7.82 4.31
N GLY A 125 -30.47 -8.30 3.90
CA GLY A 125 -29.46 -7.52 3.17
C GLY A 125 -28.59 -6.62 4.04
N TRP A 126 -28.73 -6.67 5.38
CA TRP A 126 -27.88 -5.93 6.31
C TRP A 126 -26.94 -6.87 7.05
N THR A 127 -25.78 -6.36 7.45
CA THR A 127 -24.87 -7.12 8.31
C THR A 127 -25.28 -7.08 9.77
N SER A 128 -24.67 -7.93 10.60
CA SER A 128 -24.52 -7.64 12.03
C SER A 128 -23.75 -6.33 12.25
N PHE A 129 -23.89 -5.73 13.43
CA PHE A 129 -23.21 -4.48 13.78
C PHE A 129 -21.68 -4.63 13.67
N SER A 130 -21.03 -3.72 12.95
CA SER A 130 -19.58 -3.61 12.89
C SER A 130 -19.08 -2.52 13.84
N PRO A 131 -18.27 -2.84 14.85
CA PRO A 131 -17.61 -1.83 15.69
C PRO A 131 -16.64 -0.94 14.90
N ILE A 132 -15.96 -1.51 13.90
CA ILE A 132 -14.97 -0.80 13.07
C ILE A 132 -15.65 0.31 12.26
N TYR A 133 -16.82 0.02 11.68
CA TYR A 133 -17.56 0.95 10.84
C TYR A 133 -18.72 1.64 11.59
N GLY A 134 -18.86 1.41 12.89
CA GLY A 134 -19.84 2.06 13.77
C GLY A 134 -21.31 1.76 13.46
N GLY A 135 -21.63 0.65 12.78
CA GLY A 135 -23.00 0.41 12.33
C GLY A 135 -23.23 -0.91 11.61
N GLN A 136 -24.48 -1.15 11.22
CA GLN A 136 -24.83 -2.19 10.26
C GLN A 136 -24.51 -1.71 8.85
N LEU A 137 -23.94 -2.60 8.05
CA LEU A 137 -23.47 -2.30 6.70
C LEU A 137 -24.34 -3.01 5.68
N ARG A 138 -24.27 -2.54 4.43
CA ARG A 138 -24.93 -3.13 3.29
C ARG A 138 -24.18 -2.78 2.02
N VAL A 139 -24.14 -3.73 1.08
CA VAL A 139 -23.77 -3.49 -0.31
C VAL A 139 -25.05 -3.27 -1.12
N SER A 140 -25.08 -2.19 -1.92
CA SER A 140 -26.22 -1.83 -2.76
C SER A 140 -26.39 -2.76 -3.96
#